data_AF-A0A920EZ45-F1
#
_entry.id   AF-A0A920EZ45-F1
#
_cell.length_a   1.000
_cell.length_b   1.000
_cell.length_c   1.000
_cell.angle_alpha   90.00
_cell.angle_beta   90.00
_cell.angle_gamma   90.00
#
_symmetry.space_group_name_H-M   'P 1'
#
loop_
_entity.id
_entity.type
_entity.pdbx_description
1 polymer ?
#
loop_
_entity_poly.entity_id
_entity_poly.type
_entity_poly.pdbx_seq_one_letter_code
_entity_poly.pdbx_strand_id
1 'polypeptide(L)'
;MGGSTCNVKFRFVGFYDDLKKIREESSAGISARLKFLLQSLIGFFASLYLVFSIPTENNSQALILFQSWLMDPLMGFPEEISLTVPFFKDFYLPLGLFGFVILSYFVIVGTSNAVNLTDGLDGLAILPSVLVASGLGIFAYVAGNILFSKYLFLPYIPGAGELTIFCAAIVGSGLAFLWFNAYPAQVFMGDVGALALGGALGVVAVIVRQEVVLFIMGGVFVIETLSVMLQVTYYKYTKKRFGKGKRILKMAPLHHHFEETGWKETQVVVRFWIITMILVLIGLATLKIR
;
A
#
# COMPACT_ATOMS: atom_id res chain seq x y z
N MET A 1 -3.37 8.95 -15.38
CA MET A 1 -4.18 7.79 -15.86
C MET A 1 -3.76 6.40 -15.33
N GLY A 2 -2.50 6.17 -14.91
CA GLY A 2 -2.07 4.83 -14.44
C GLY A 2 -2.62 4.39 -13.07
N GLY A 3 -2.82 5.32 -12.12
CA GLY A 3 -3.31 4.99 -10.78
C GLY A 3 -4.75 4.48 -10.74
N SER A 4 -5.65 5.09 -11.52
CA SER A 4 -7.06 4.71 -11.58
C SER A 4 -7.30 3.35 -12.24
N THR A 5 -6.52 2.99 -13.26
CA THR A 5 -6.64 1.69 -13.94
C THR A 5 -6.13 0.52 -13.10
N CYS A 6 -5.06 0.72 -12.30
CA CYS A 6 -4.58 -0.30 -11.37
C CYS A 6 -5.62 -0.60 -10.27
N ASN A 7 -6.25 0.44 -9.72
CA ASN A 7 -7.28 0.28 -8.69
C ASN A 7 -8.51 -0.47 -9.16
N VAL A 8 -8.96 -0.19 -10.39
CA VAL A 8 -10.06 -0.93 -11.01
C VAL A 8 -9.73 -2.43 -11.11
N LYS A 9 -8.48 -2.80 -11.44
CA LYS A 9 -8.06 -4.20 -11.54
C LYS A 9 -8.00 -4.91 -10.19
N PHE A 10 -7.47 -4.28 -9.14
CA PHE A 10 -7.52 -4.84 -7.78
C PHE A 10 -8.96 -5.01 -7.28
N ARG A 11 -9.82 -4.04 -7.60
CA ARG A 11 -11.26 -4.10 -7.29
C ARG A 11 -11.94 -5.30 -7.95
N PHE A 12 -11.58 -5.64 -9.19
CA PHE A 12 -12.11 -6.83 -9.88
C PHE A 12 -11.70 -8.13 -9.19
N VAL A 13 -10.46 -8.25 -8.72
CA VAL A 13 -9.99 -9.44 -7.99
C VAL A 13 -10.77 -9.60 -6.69
N GLY A 14 -10.91 -8.54 -5.90
CA GLY A 14 -11.70 -8.57 -4.67
C GLY A 14 -13.18 -8.85 -4.93
N PHE A 15 -13.74 -8.28 -6.00
CA PHE A 15 -15.15 -8.49 -6.37
C PHE A 15 -15.44 -9.93 -6.76
N TYR A 16 -14.55 -10.56 -7.52
CA TYR A 16 -14.69 -11.97 -7.85
C TYR A 16 -14.59 -12.87 -6.61
N ASP A 17 -13.75 -12.51 -5.64
CA ASP A 17 -13.63 -13.22 -4.36
C ASP A 17 -14.91 -13.12 -3.53
N ASP A 18 -15.41 -11.91 -3.32
CA ASP A 18 -16.61 -11.66 -2.53
C ASP A 18 -17.87 -12.24 -3.19
N LEU A 19 -18.00 -12.16 -4.53
CA LEU A 19 -19.09 -12.80 -5.26
C LEU A 19 -19.10 -14.32 -5.07
N LYS A 20 -17.92 -14.95 -5.07
CA LYS A 20 -17.81 -16.40 -4.90
C LYS A 20 -18.24 -16.81 -3.49
N LYS A 21 -17.80 -16.08 -2.46
CA LYS A 21 -18.22 -16.34 -1.06
C LYS A 21 -19.73 -16.24 -0.88
N ILE A 22 -20.37 -15.23 -1.49
CA ILE A 22 -21.82 -15.05 -1.42
C ILE A 22 -22.54 -16.18 -2.17
N ARG A 23 -22.09 -16.53 -3.37
CA ARG A 23 -22.74 -17.55 -4.21
C ARG A 23 -22.63 -18.95 -3.61
N GLU A 24 -21.53 -19.25 -2.95
CA GLU A 24 -21.25 -20.58 -2.38
C GLU A 24 -21.66 -20.70 -0.90
N GLU A 25 -22.22 -19.63 -0.29
CA GLU A 25 -22.57 -19.55 1.14
C GLU A 25 -21.46 -20.09 2.07
N SER A 26 -20.21 -19.91 1.65
CA SER A 26 -19.05 -20.46 2.32
C SER A 26 -18.04 -19.37 2.61
N SER A 27 -17.31 -19.51 3.71
CA SER A 27 -16.17 -18.65 4.01
C SER A 27 -15.00 -18.86 3.03
N ALA A 28 -15.08 -19.85 2.14
CA ALA A 28 -14.05 -20.18 1.17
C ALA A 28 -14.22 -19.36 -0.11
N GLY A 29 -13.40 -18.32 -0.25
CA GLY A 29 -13.30 -17.52 -1.46
C GLY A 29 -12.56 -18.21 -2.63
N ILE A 30 -11.97 -17.42 -3.52
CA ILE A 30 -10.99 -17.95 -4.48
C ILE A 30 -9.80 -18.55 -3.74
N SER A 31 -9.14 -19.52 -4.39
CA SER A 31 -7.94 -20.11 -3.78
C SER A 31 -6.91 -19.02 -3.50
N ALA A 32 -6.31 -19.04 -2.31
CA ALA A 32 -5.32 -18.03 -1.91
C ALA A 32 -4.17 -17.90 -2.92
N ARG A 33 -3.80 -19.01 -3.58
CA ARG A 33 -2.80 -19.04 -4.66
C ARG A 33 -3.25 -18.26 -5.90
N LEU A 34 -4.50 -18.43 -6.32
CA LEU A 34 -5.05 -17.70 -7.47
C LEU A 34 -5.21 -16.21 -7.15
N LYS A 35 -5.72 -15.88 -5.96
CA LYS A 35 -5.84 -14.49 -5.49
C LYS A 35 -4.49 -13.78 -5.51
N PHE A 36 -3.47 -14.41 -4.92
CA PHE A 36 -2.11 -13.88 -4.93
C PHE A 36 -1.53 -13.80 -6.35
N LEU A 37 -1.71 -14.82 -7.19
CA LEU A 37 -1.25 -14.80 -8.58
C LEU A 37 -1.84 -13.62 -9.37
N LEU A 38 -3.14 -13.38 -9.25
CA LEU A 38 -3.81 -12.26 -9.93
C LEU A 38 -3.28 -10.91 -9.44
N GLN A 39 -3.15 -10.74 -8.12
CA GLN A 39 -2.53 -9.54 -7.53
C GLN A 39 -1.09 -9.37 -8.00
N SER A 40 -0.32 -10.45 -8.06
CA SER A 40 1.07 -10.43 -8.53
C SER A 40 1.17 -10.00 -9.99
N LEU A 41 0.30 -10.51 -10.87
CA LEU A 41 0.26 -10.08 -12.27
C LEU A 41 -0.09 -8.58 -12.38
N ILE A 42 -1.12 -8.12 -11.66
CA ILE A 42 -1.51 -6.71 -11.66
C ILE A 42 -0.36 -5.83 -11.16
N GLY A 43 0.24 -6.20 -10.02
CA GLY A 43 1.35 -5.47 -9.43
C GLY A 43 2.60 -5.45 -10.32
N PHE A 44 2.92 -6.56 -10.97
CA PHE A 44 4.05 -6.64 -11.90
C PHE A 44 3.84 -5.75 -13.12
N PHE A 45 2.69 -5.85 -13.81
CA PHE A 45 2.40 -5.01 -14.96
C PHE A 45 2.29 -3.53 -14.60
N ALA A 46 1.73 -3.21 -13.43
CA ALA A 46 1.70 -1.84 -12.92
C ALA A 46 3.12 -1.31 -12.67
N SER A 47 3.98 -2.11 -12.02
CA SER A 47 5.38 -1.75 -11.76
C SER A 47 6.17 -1.55 -13.05
N LEU A 48 5.99 -2.44 -14.02
CA LEU A 48 6.60 -2.31 -15.33
C LEU A 48 6.16 -1.02 -16.02
N TYR A 49 4.86 -0.73 -16.05
CA TYR A 49 4.33 0.51 -16.62
C TYR A 49 4.88 1.76 -15.91
N LEU A 50 4.99 1.73 -14.57
CA LEU A 50 5.48 2.86 -13.78
C LEU A 50 6.95 3.17 -14.05
N VAL A 51 7.82 2.18 -14.25
CA VAL A 51 9.24 2.39 -14.62
C VAL A 51 9.38 3.31 -15.82
N PHE A 52 8.57 3.09 -16.85
CA PHE A 52 8.66 3.83 -18.10
C PHE A 52 7.87 5.13 -18.08
N SER A 53 6.84 5.22 -17.23
CA SER A 53 5.95 6.38 -17.20
C SER A 53 6.44 7.48 -16.25
N ILE A 54 7.17 7.16 -15.18
CA ILE A 54 7.63 8.17 -14.21
C ILE A 54 8.67 9.14 -14.81
N PRO A 55 9.66 8.69 -15.61
CA PRO A 55 10.64 9.60 -16.23
C PRO A 55 10.08 10.46 -17.37
N THR A 56 8.81 10.29 -17.76
CA THR A 56 8.24 10.93 -18.96
C THR A 56 6.94 11.65 -18.68
N GLU A 57 6.76 12.83 -19.28
CA GLU A 57 5.51 13.57 -19.17
C GLU A 57 4.38 12.98 -20.05
N ASN A 58 4.73 12.26 -21.13
CA ASN A 58 3.80 11.75 -22.12
C ASN A 58 3.79 10.21 -22.23
N ASN A 59 2.59 9.61 -22.27
CA ASN A 59 2.42 8.16 -22.45
C ASN A 59 3.07 7.62 -23.74
N SER A 60 3.13 8.41 -24.81
CA SER A 60 3.79 8.01 -26.06
C SER A 60 5.30 7.88 -25.89
N GLN A 61 5.92 8.78 -25.12
CA GLN A 61 7.35 8.72 -24.80
C GLN A 61 7.66 7.52 -23.91
N ALA A 62 6.79 7.19 -22.96
CA ALA A 62 6.92 5.98 -22.15
C ALA A 62 6.95 4.70 -23.03
N LEU A 63 6.12 4.63 -24.07
CA LEU A 63 6.12 3.52 -25.03
C LEU A 63 7.41 3.46 -25.86
N ILE A 64 7.96 4.61 -26.25
CA ILE A 64 9.23 4.69 -26.98
C ILE A 64 10.40 4.25 -26.08
N LEU A 65 10.41 4.65 -24.82
CA LEU A 65 11.39 4.18 -23.83
C LEU A 65 11.29 2.68 -23.59
N PHE A 66 10.06 2.15 -23.53
CA PHE A 66 9.85 0.71 -23.44
C PHE A 66 10.36 -0.04 -24.67
N GLN A 67 10.06 0.46 -25.87
CA GLN A 67 10.51 -0.16 -27.12
C GLN A 67 12.03 -0.10 -27.28
N SER A 68 12.66 1.02 -26.93
CA SER A 68 14.12 1.15 -26.96
C SER A 68 14.79 0.20 -25.97
N TRP A 69 14.27 0.08 -24.75
CA TRP A 69 14.75 -0.92 -23.79
C TRP A 69 14.58 -2.37 -24.28
N LEU A 70 13.49 -2.70 -24.97
CA LEU A 70 13.32 -4.04 -25.55
C LEU A 70 14.37 -4.38 -26.60
N MET A 71 14.87 -3.38 -27.32
CA MET A 71 15.87 -3.56 -28.38
C MET A 71 17.30 -3.61 -27.84
N ASP A 72 17.60 -2.84 -26.80
CA ASP A 72 18.87 -2.90 -26.08
C ASP A 72 18.66 -2.90 -24.56
N PRO A 73 18.49 -4.09 -23.95
CA PRO A 73 18.29 -4.23 -22.51
C PRO A 73 19.52 -3.85 -21.68
N LEU A 74 20.69 -3.70 -22.30
CA LEU A 74 21.94 -3.30 -21.66
C LEU A 74 22.15 -1.78 -21.69
N MET A 75 21.36 -1.06 -22.49
CA MET A 75 21.31 0.40 -22.45
C MET A 75 20.80 0.82 -21.08
N GLY A 76 21.68 1.39 -20.25
CA GLY A 76 21.34 1.82 -18.90
C GLY A 76 20.09 2.70 -18.88
N PHE A 77 19.30 2.59 -17.81
CA PHE A 77 18.14 3.48 -17.61
C PHE A 77 18.58 4.88 -17.21
N PRO A 78 17.75 5.91 -17.48
CA PRO A 78 17.99 7.25 -16.96
C PRO A 78 18.21 7.20 -15.43
N GLU A 79 19.14 8.00 -14.93
CA GLU A 79 19.59 8.07 -13.53
C GLU A 79 18.50 8.40 -12.50
N GLU A 80 17.25 8.63 -12.94
CA GLU A 80 16.13 9.13 -12.14
C GLU A 80 15.35 8.05 -11.36
N ILE A 81 15.83 6.81 -11.33
CA ILE A 81 15.21 5.69 -10.60
C ILE A 81 16.03 5.33 -9.36
N SER A 82 16.17 6.33 -8.48
CA SER A 82 16.76 6.14 -7.15
C SER A 82 15.69 6.00 -6.07
N LEU A 83 15.91 5.12 -5.11
CA LEU A 83 15.14 5.11 -3.87
C LEU A 83 15.54 6.32 -3.03
N THR A 84 14.54 7.12 -2.68
CA THR A 84 14.70 8.24 -1.76
C THR A 84 14.61 7.74 -0.33
N VAL A 85 15.67 7.90 0.44
CA VAL A 85 15.65 7.59 1.88
C VAL A 85 15.28 8.84 2.66
N PRO A 86 14.16 8.86 3.42
CA PRO A 86 13.81 10.01 4.24
C PRO A 86 14.89 10.27 5.29
N PHE A 87 15.00 11.52 5.74
CA PHE A 87 15.99 12.01 6.73
C PHE A 87 17.45 12.12 6.24
N PHE A 88 17.77 11.70 5.01
CA PHE A 88 19.12 11.84 4.44
C PHE A 88 19.05 12.56 3.08
N LYS A 89 19.39 13.86 3.04
CA LYS A 89 19.38 14.67 1.80
C LYS A 89 20.18 14.10 0.64
N ASP A 90 21.36 13.55 0.92
CA ASP A 90 22.34 13.19 -0.12
C ASP A 90 22.41 11.68 -0.39
N PHE A 91 21.55 10.88 0.26
CA PHE A 91 21.57 9.43 0.11
C PHE A 91 20.46 8.95 -0.84
N TYR A 92 20.89 8.69 -2.08
CA TYR A 92 20.06 8.10 -3.13
C TYR A 92 20.59 6.70 -3.43
N LEU A 93 19.75 5.68 -3.27
CA LEU A 93 20.14 4.31 -3.64
C LEU A 93 19.69 4.05 -5.09
N PRO A 94 20.61 3.97 -6.07
CA PRO A 94 20.25 3.66 -7.46
C PRO A 94 19.76 2.21 -7.52
N LEU A 95 18.47 2.02 -7.81
CA LEU A 95 17.86 0.70 -7.87
C LEU A 95 18.04 0.04 -9.25
N GLY A 96 18.23 0.85 -10.29
CA GLY A 96 18.10 0.42 -11.68
C GLY A 96 16.67 -0.06 -12.00
N LEU A 97 16.46 -0.54 -13.24
CA LEU A 97 15.14 -1.03 -13.67
C LEU A 97 14.66 -2.19 -12.80
N PHE A 98 15.49 -3.23 -12.64
CA PHE A 98 15.07 -4.44 -11.93
C PHE A 98 14.78 -4.17 -10.46
N GLY A 99 15.64 -3.42 -9.78
CA GLY A 99 15.44 -3.06 -8.37
C GLY A 99 14.16 -2.24 -8.18
N PHE A 100 13.86 -1.32 -9.08
CA PHE A 100 12.63 -0.53 -9.00
C PHE A 100 11.37 -1.33 -9.28
N VAL A 101 11.37 -2.21 -10.27
CA VAL A 101 10.23 -3.11 -10.54
C VAL A 101 9.95 -3.98 -9.33
N ILE A 102 10.99 -4.57 -8.74
CA ILE A 102 10.87 -5.43 -7.56
C ILE A 102 10.33 -4.63 -6.37
N LEU A 103 10.91 -3.46 -6.10
CA LEU A 103 10.45 -2.60 -5.00
C LEU A 103 8.99 -2.18 -5.20
N SER A 104 8.64 -1.66 -6.38
CA SER A 104 7.29 -1.22 -6.71
C SER A 104 6.28 -2.35 -6.59
N TYR A 105 6.65 -3.55 -7.04
CA TYR A 105 5.83 -4.74 -6.90
C TYR A 105 5.57 -5.05 -5.43
N PHE A 106 6.62 -5.05 -4.59
CA PHE A 106 6.49 -5.30 -3.15
C PHE A 106 5.66 -4.23 -2.45
N VAL A 107 5.82 -2.96 -2.81
CA VAL A 107 5.03 -1.86 -2.26
C VAL A 107 3.56 -2.02 -2.64
N ILE A 108 3.23 -2.20 -3.92
CA ILE A 108 1.84 -2.27 -4.38
C ILE A 108 1.14 -3.52 -3.84
N VAL A 109 1.72 -4.70 -4.04
CA VAL A 109 1.10 -5.98 -3.63
C VAL A 109 1.16 -6.14 -2.12
N GLY A 110 2.26 -5.71 -1.50
CA GLY A 110 2.44 -5.74 -0.04
C GLY A 110 1.42 -4.86 0.67
N THR A 111 1.26 -3.60 0.25
CA THR A 111 0.27 -2.69 0.85
C THR A 111 -1.16 -3.16 0.60
N SER A 112 -1.48 -3.68 -0.60
CA SER A 112 -2.79 -4.30 -0.89
C SER A 112 -3.15 -5.42 0.09
N ASN A 113 -2.22 -6.34 0.34
CA ASN A 113 -2.43 -7.42 1.31
C ASN A 113 -2.39 -6.94 2.76
N ALA A 114 -1.60 -5.91 3.06
CA ALA A 114 -1.48 -5.38 4.41
C ALA A 114 -2.76 -4.71 4.89
N VAL A 115 -3.40 -3.90 4.02
CA VAL A 115 -4.72 -3.32 4.32
C VAL A 115 -5.77 -4.43 4.45
N ASN A 116 -5.74 -5.44 3.58
CA ASN A 116 -6.64 -6.60 3.65
C ASN A 116 -6.54 -7.38 4.97
N LEU A 117 -5.32 -7.67 5.44
CA LEU A 117 -5.12 -8.36 6.72
C LEU A 117 -5.53 -7.51 7.93
N THR A 118 -5.59 -6.18 7.78
CA THR A 118 -5.97 -5.25 8.85
C THR A 118 -7.49 -5.02 8.91
N ASP A 119 -8.23 -5.39 7.86
CA ASP A 119 -9.69 -5.26 7.78
C ASP A 119 -10.41 -6.41 8.52
N GLY A 120 -10.06 -6.59 9.80
CA GLY A 120 -10.58 -7.65 10.66
C GLY A 120 -11.53 -7.18 11.77
N LEU A 121 -11.62 -5.85 11.99
CA LEU A 121 -12.48 -5.21 13.00
C LEU A 121 -13.13 -3.93 12.42
N ASP A 122 -14.26 -3.55 12.99
CA ASP A 122 -15.07 -2.41 12.54
C ASP A 122 -14.28 -1.08 12.59
N GLY A 123 -14.05 -0.48 11.42
CA GLY A 123 -13.32 0.79 11.29
C GLY A 123 -11.80 0.67 11.42
N LEU A 124 -11.24 -0.52 11.64
CA LEU A 124 -9.81 -0.71 11.89
C LEU A 124 -8.93 -0.33 10.69
N ALA A 125 -9.34 -0.72 9.48
CA ALA A 125 -8.54 -0.49 8.27
C ALA A 125 -8.83 0.85 7.59
N ILE A 126 -10.09 1.32 7.59
CA ILE A 126 -10.46 2.48 6.77
C ILE A 126 -9.88 3.79 7.28
N LEU A 127 -9.96 4.11 8.58
CA LEU A 127 -9.45 5.40 9.06
C LEU A 127 -7.92 5.50 8.90
N PRO A 128 -7.13 4.47 9.23
CA PRO A 128 -5.71 4.46 8.87
C PRO A 128 -5.47 4.68 7.37
N SER A 129 -6.26 4.06 6.50
CA SER A 129 -6.15 4.25 5.04
C SER A 129 -6.43 5.70 4.63
N VAL A 130 -7.45 6.33 5.23
CA VAL A 130 -7.81 7.73 5.01
C VAL A 130 -6.69 8.67 5.46
N LEU A 131 -6.10 8.44 6.63
CA LEU A 131 -5.01 9.26 7.16
C LEU A 131 -3.75 9.13 6.28
N VAL A 132 -3.40 7.92 5.87
CA VAL A 132 -2.28 7.67 4.95
C VAL A 132 -2.53 8.29 3.57
N ALA A 133 -3.75 8.17 3.02
CA ALA A 133 -4.15 8.82 1.77
C ALA A 133 -4.03 10.35 1.87
N SER A 134 -4.41 10.93 3.00
CA SER A 134 -4.28 12.37 3.27
C SER A 134 -2.80 12.79 3.26
N GLY A 135 -1.94 12.05 3.95
CA GLY A 135 -0.51 12.28 3.96
C GLY A 135 0.11 12.21 2.55
N LEU A 136 -0.18 11.15 1.81
CA LEU A 136 0.28 10.99 0.43
C LEU A 136 -0.27 12.07 -0.51
N GLY A 137 -1.51 12.52 -0.31
CA GLY A 137 -2.11 13.63 -1.06
C GLY A 137 -1.37 14.94 -0.88
N ILE A 138 -0.84 15.20 0.32
CA ILE A 138 0.04 16.35 0.61
C ILE A 138 1.38 16.19 -0.12
N PHE A 139 2.00 15.01 -0.06
CA PHE A 139 3.24 14.74 -0.81
C PHE A 139 3.04 14.91 -2.32
N ALA A 140 1.94 14.41 -2.87
CA ALA A 140 1.57 14.59 -4.27
C ALA A 140 1.44 16.07 -4.66
N TYR A 141 0.81 16.88 -3.81
CA TYR A 141 0.64 18.31 -4.04
C TYR A 141 1.99 19.05 -4.05
N VAL A 142 2.84 18.73 -3.07
CA VAL A 142 4.18 19.34 -2.95
C VAL A 142 5.08 18.93 -4.11
N ALA A 143 5.15 17.63 -4.44
CA ALA A 143 5.96 17.12 -5.54
C ALA A 143 5.49 17.63 -6.91
N GLY A 144 4.18 17.87 -7.06
CA GLY A 144 3.58 18.43 -8.28
C GLY A 144 3.69 19.95 -8.43
N ASN A 145 4.24 20.66 -7.44
CA ASN A 145 4.41 22.12 -7.49
C ASN A 145 5.89 22.50 -7.53
N ILE A 146 6.32 23.16 -8.61
CA ILE A 146 7.73 23.54 -8.85
C ILE A 146 8.32 24.37 -7.69
N LEU A 147 7.54 25.27 -7.09
CA LEU A 147 8.02 26.14 -6.01
C LEU A 147 8.23 25.34 -4.73
N PHE A 148 7.26 24.51 -4.35
CA PHE A 148 7.35 23.72 -3.11
C PHE A 148 8.35 22.58 -3.21
N SER A 149 8.41 21.88 -4.34
CA SER A 149 9.39 20.81 -4.56
C SER A 149 10.82 21.34 -4.47
N LYS A 150 11.11 22.49 -5.08
CA LYS A 150 12.41 23.16 -4.99
C LYS A 150 12.73 23.63 -3.57
N TYR A 151 11.76 24.20 -2.85
CA TYR A 151 11.95 24.68 -1.48
C TYR A 151 12.21 23.55 -0.47
N LEU A 152 11.54 22.40 -0.65
CA LEU A 152 11.63 21.24 0.25
C LEU A 152 12.61 20.17 -0.23
N PHE A 153 13.37 20.44 -1.30
CA PHE A 153 14.32 19.50 -1.91
C PHE A 153 13.68 18.14 -2.24
N LEU A 154 12.46 18.17 -2.77
CA LEU A 154 11.77 16.99 -3.29
C LEU A 154 11.93 16.91 -4.81
N PRO A 155 12.00 15.69 -5.38
CA PRO A 155 11.89 15.50 -6.82
C PRO A 155 10.61 16.15 -7.34
N TYR A 156 10.75 17.02 -8.33
CA TYR A 156 9.60 17.60 -9.01
C TYR A 156 9.01 16.56 -9.97
N ILE A 157 7.70 16.32 -9.86
CA ILE A 157 6.99 15.34 -10.68
C ILE A 157 5.84 16.05 -11.39
N PRO A 158 6.01 16.41 -12.67
CA PRO A 158 4.97 17.07 -13.45
C PRO A 158 3.65 16.29 -13.40
N GLY A 159 2.55 16.99 -13.14
CA GLY A 159 1.21 16.38 -13.08
C GLY A 159 0.90 15.56 -11.82
N ALA A 160 1.84 15.38 -10.88
CA ALA A 160 1.58 14.64 -9.64
C ALA A 160 0.46 15.27 -8.78
N GLY A 161 0.18 16.57 -8.95
CA GLY A 161 -0.93 17.25 -8.28
C GLY A 161 -2.31 16.65 -8.58
N GLU A 162 -2.50 15.98 -9.71
CA GLU A 162 -3.75 15.24 -9.99
C GLU A 162 -3.99 14.11 -8.99
N LEU A 163 -2.92 13.52 -8.44
CA LEU A 163 -3.04 12.48 -7.43
C LEU A 163 -3.59 13.03 -6.11
N THR A 164 -3.44 14.33 -5.83
CA THR A 164 -4.07 14.96 -4.67
C THR A 164 -5.59 14.89 -4.76
N ILE A 165 -6.16 15.10 -5.96
CA ILE A 165 -7.61 14.96 -6.19
C ILE A 165 -8.04 13.51 -5.97
N PHE A 166 -7.27 12.56 -6.50
CA PHE A 166 -7.52 11.14 -6.30
C PHE A 166 -7.47 10.73 -4.82
N CYS A 167 -6.48 11.21 -4.06
CA CYS A 167 -6.37 10.99 -2.62
C CYS A 167 -7.54 11.65 -1.86
N ALA A 168 -7.94 12.87 -2.23
CA ALA A 168 -9.10 13.53 -1.63
C ALA A 168 -10.40 12.74 -1.86
N ALA A 169 -10.56 12.11 -3.03
CA ALA A 169 -11.68 11.21 -3.30
C ALA A 169 -11.64 9.96 -2.41
N ILE A 170 -10.47 9.37 -2.16
CA ILE A 170 -10.30 8.27 -1.19
C ILE A 170 -10.66 8.74 0.21
N VAL A 171 -10.20 9.92 0.63
CA VAL A 171 -10.51 10.49 1.95
C VAL A 171 -12.01 10.70 2.11
N GLY A 172 -12.67 11.36 1.15
CA GLY A 172 -14.11 11.61 1.20
C GLY A 172 -14.93 10.32 1.21
N SER A 173 -14.64 9.39 0.29
CA SER A 173 -15.35 8.10 0.24
C SER A 173 -15.06 7.22 1.45
N GLY A 174 -13.84 7.26 1.99
CA GLY A 174 -13.45 6.50 3.18
C GLY A 174 -14.07 7.04 4.47
N LEU A 175 -14.18 8.36 4.63
CA LEU A 175 -14.90 8.96 5.77
C LEU A 175 -16.40 8.65 5.70
N ALA A 176 -17.00 8.70 4.50
CA ALA A 176 -18.38 8.31 4.28
C ALA A 176 -18.59 6.81 4.57
N PHE A 177 -17.65 5.94 4.17
CA PHE A 177 -17.68 4.52 4.50
C PHE A 177 -17.56 4.29 6.01
N LEU A 178 -16.64 4.99 6.68
CA LEU A 178 -16.44 4.90 8.13
C LEU A 178 -17.72 5.25 8.90
N TRP A 179 -18.56 6.18 8.41
CA TRP A 179 -19.85 6.47 9.02
C TRP A 179 -20.73 5.22 9.18
N PHE A 180 -20.70 4.31 8.21
CA PHE A 180 -21.48 3.07 8.23
C PHE A 180 -20.70 1.86 8.74
N ASN A 181 -19.37 1.93 8.78
CA ASN A 181 -18.48 0.85 9.20
C ASN A 181 -17.98 1.01 10.65
N ALA A 182 -18.12 2.18 11.27
CA ALA A 182 -17.79 2.36 12.68
C ALA A 182 -18.66 1.46 13.55
N TYR A 183 -18.05 0.87 14.59
CA TYR A 183 -18.72 -0.09 15.46
C TYR A 183 -20.02 0.48 16.08
N PRO A 184 -21.15 -0.25 16.00
CA PRO A 184 -21.34 -1.53 15.30
C PRO A 184 -21.53 -1.35 13.78
N ALA A 185 -20.78 -2.07 12.96
CA ALA A 185 -20.81 -1.91 11.51
C ALA A 185 -22.13 -2.33 10.86
N GLN A 186 -22.59 -1.50 9.92
CA GLN A 186 -23.72 -1.76 9.03
C GLN A 186 -23.27 -2.24 7.65
N VAL A 187 -22.05 -1.86 7.25
CA VAL A 187 -21.44 -2.22 5.96
C VAL A 187 -20.01 -2.68 6.19
N PHE A 188 -19.65 -3.84 5.64
CA PHE A 188 -18.29 -4.37 5.64
C PHE A 188 -17.53 -3.98 4.37
N MET A 189 -16.22 -3.77 4.48
CA MET A 189 -15.39 -3.31 3.36
C MET A 189 -15.18 -4.41 2.32
N GLY A 190 -15.00 -5.65 2.78
CA GLY A 190 -14.77 -6.81 1.92
C GLY A 190 -13.41 -6.77 1.21
N ASP A 191 -13.12 -7.84 0.48
CA ASP A 191 -11.88 -7.95 -0.28
C ASP A 191 -11.82 -6.93 -1.43
N VAL A 192 -12.97 -6.54 -1.97
CA VAL A 192 -13.11 -5.46 -2.97
C VAL A 192 -12.46 -4.17 -2.48
N GLY A 193 -12.85 -3.72 -1.30
CA GLY A 193 -12.45 -2.43 -0.75
C GLY A 193 -11.01 -2.47 -0.26
N ALA A 194 -10.65 -3.46 0.53
CA ALA A 194 -9.35 -3.52 1.19
C ALA A 194 -8.19 -3.69 0.20
N LEU A 195 -8.35 -4.58 -0.80
CA LEU A 195 -7.31 -4.79 -1.82
C LEU A 195 -7.14 -3.57 -2.72
N ALA A 196 -8.25 -2.94 -3.12
CA ALA A 196 -8.22 -1.75 -3.96
C ALA A 196 -7.61 -0.56 -3.22
N LEU A 197 -7.98 -0.33 -1.96
CA LEU A 197 -7.39 0.75 -1.15
C LEU A 197 -5.90 0.57 -0.94
N GLY A 198 -5.46 -0.61 -0.51
CA GLY A 198 -4.02 -0.85 -0.30
C GLY A 198 -3.22 -0.78 -1.61
N GLY A 199 -3.77 -1.27 -2.73
CA GLY A 199 -3.16 -1.11 -4.05
C GLY A 199 -3.07 0.37 -4.47
N ALA A 200 -4.12 1.16 -4.19
CA ALA A 200 -4.16 2.59 -4.49
C ALA A 200 -3.07 3.36 -3.76
N LEU A 201 -2.97 3.15 -2.44
CA LEU A 201 -1.97 3.78 -1.59
C LEU A 201 -0.55 3.41 -2.04
N GLY A 202 -0.32 2.13 -2.35
CA GLY A 202 0.96 1.65 -2.87
C GLY A 202 1.33 2.34 -4.19
N VAL A 203 0.42 2.40 -5.16
CA VAL A 203 0.68 3.04 -6.46
C VAL A 203 0.95 4.54 -6.30
N VAL A 204 0.14 5.25 -5.49
CA VAL A 204 0.37 6.68 -5.23
C VAL A 204 1.76 6.89 -4.64
N ALA A 205 2.14 6.10 -3.62
CA ALA A 205 3.44 6.23 -2.98
C ALA A 205 4.62 6.00 -3.95
N VAL A 206 4.52 5.02 -4.85
CA VAL A 206 5.54 4.79 -5.88
C VAL A 206 5.61 5.97 -6.86
N ILE A 207 4.47 6.53 -7.28
CA ILE A 207 4.46 7.68 -8.19
C ILE A 207 5.10 8.90 -7.53
N VAL A 208 4.78 9.18 -6.26
CA VAL A 208 5.34 10.36 -5.54
C VAL A 208 6.73 10.14 -4.94
N ARG A 209 7.37 8.98 -5.22
CA ARG A 209 8.69 8.60 -4.67
C ARG A 209 8.75 8.61 -3.14
N GLN A 210 7.67 8.16 -2.48
CA GLN A 210 7.52 8.12 -1.03
C GLN A 210 7.23 6.71 -0.52
N GLU A 211 7.96 5.72 -1.04
CA GLU A 211 7.81 4.30 -0.70
C GLU A 211 8.15 4.03 0.78
N VAL A 212 9.27 4.57 1.25
CA VAL A 212 9.69 4.43 2.66
C VAL A 212 8.77 5.22 3.59
N VAL A 213 8.29 6.38 3.16
CA VAL A 213 7.34 7.17 3.97
C VAL A 213 5.99 6.47 4.06
N LEU A 214 5.52 5.80 3.01
CA LEU A 214 4.35 4.92 3.09
C LEU A 214 4.56 3.81 4.12
N PHE A 215 5.74 3.18 4.16
CA PHE A 215 6.05 2.15 5.15
C PHE A 215 5.96 2.70 6.58
N ILE A 216 6.39 3.94 6.81
CA ILE A 216 6.27 4.62 8.11
C ILE A 216 4.80 4.95 8.42
N MET A 217 4.14 5.71 7.54
CA MET A 217 2.76 6.18 7.74
C MET A 217 1.77 5.02 7.88
N GLY A 218 1.96 3.96 7.09
CA GLY A 218 1.20 2.71 7.13
C GLY A 218 1.70 1.71 8.16
N GLY A 219 2.48 2.13 9.16
CA GLY A 219 3.14 1.22 10.11
C GLY A 219 2.19 0.29 10.87
N VAL A 220 0.92 0.68 11.05
CA VAL A 220 -0.13 -0.23 11.58
C VAL A 220 -0.38 -1.41 10.62
N PHE A 221 -0.56 -1.14 9.32
CA PHE A 221 -0.70 -2.20 8.31
C PHE A 221 0.55 -3.09 8.24
N VAL A 222 1.72 -2.48 8.38
CA VAL A 222 3.01 -3.20 8.38
C VAL A 222 3.10 -4.13 9.58
N ILE A 223 2.86 -3.64 10.80
CA ILE A 223 2.99 -4.48 12.01
C ILE A 223 1.95 -5.60 12.02
N GLU A 224 0.73 -5.34 11.54
CA GLU A 224 -0.31 -6.35 11.37
C GLU A 224 0.15 -7.47 10.43
N THR A 225 0.68 -7.10 9.26
CA THR A 225 1.19 -8.05 8.27
C THR A 225 2.38 -8.85 8.81
N LEU A 226 3.35 -8.16 9.45
CA LEU A 226 4.51 -8.81 10.05
C LEU A 226 4.11 -9.77 11.17
N SER A 227 3.08 -9.44 11.95
CA SER A 227 2.56 -10.31 13.00
C SER A 227 2.10 -11.66 12.44
N VAL A 228 1.38 -11.64 11.31
CA VAL A 228 0.90 -12.85 10.62
C VAL A 228 2.08 -13.63 10.04
N MET A 229 3.00 -12.96 9.35
CA MET A 229 4.17 -13.61 8.74
C MET A 229 5.03 -14.30 9.79
N LEU A 230 5.33 -13.62 10.90
CA LEU A 230 6.12 -14.17 12.00
C LEU A 230 5.39 -15.35 12.67
N GLN A 231 4.10 -15.21 12.95
CA GLN A 231 3.29 -16.26 13.57
C GLN A 231 3.27 -17.54 12.72
N VAL A 232 2.97 -17.42 11.42
CA VAL A 232 2.89 -18.57 10.49
C VAL A 232 4.26 -19.21 10.30
N THR A 233 5.31 -18.40 10.14
CA THR A 233 6.68 -18.90 9.95
C THR A 233 7.16 -19.64 11.19
N TYR A 234 6.93 -19.09 12.39
CA TYR A 234 7.31 -19.71 13.65
C TYR A 234 6.52 -20.98 13.94
N TYR A 235 5.22 -21.01 13.67
CA TYR A 235 4.39 -22.20 13.85
C TYR A 235 4.86 -23.35 12.94
N LYS A 236 5.14 -23.06 11.66
CA LYS A 236 5.67 -24.05 10.70
C LYS A 236 7.05 -24.57 11.12
N TYR A 237 7.94 -23.66 11.51
CA TYR A 237 9.29 -24.00 11.95
C TYR A 237 9.28 -24.89 13.20
N THR A 238 8.50 -24.52 14.23
CA THR A 238 8.42 -25.30 15.49
C THR A 238 7.73 -26.64 15.29
N LYS A 239 6.70 -26.72 14.45
CA LYS A 239 6.08 -27.99 14.05
C LYS A 239 7.08 -28.91 13.35
N LYS A 240 7.90 -28.37 12.44
CA LYS A 240 8.93 -29.15 11.72
C LYS A 240 10.07 -29.60 12.64
N ARG A 241 10.51 -28.76 13.58
CA ARG A 241 11.68 -29.04 14.44
C ARG A 241 11.35 -29.82 15.72
N PHE A 242 10.17 -29.60 16.31
CA PHE A 242 9.79 -30.13 17.63
C PHE A 242 8.50 -30.96 17.60
N GLY A 243 7.93 -31.25 16.42
CA GLY A 243 6.70 -32.04 16.26
C GLY A 243 5.41 -31.34 16.66
N LYS A 244 5.48 -30.28 17.48
CA LYS A 244 4.32 -29.44 17.89
C LYS A 244 4.53 -27.99 17.46
N GLY A 245 3.51 -27.42 16.83
CA GLY A 245 3.51 -26.00 16.46
C GLY A 245 3.29 -25.13 17.69
N LYS A 246 4.20 -24.18 17.90
CA LYS A 246 4.09 -23.16 18.94
C LYS A 246 3.67 -21.82 18.31
N ARG A 247 2.93 -21.02 19.07
CA ARG A 247 2.45 -19.69 18.67
C ARG A 247 3.22 -18.62 19.44
N ILE A 248 3.57 -17.51 18.78
CA ILE A 248 4.20 -16.34 19.42
C ILE A 248 3.12 -15.44 20.03
N LEU A 249 2.09 -15.14 19.23
CA LEU A 249 0.91 -14.39 19.64
C LEU A 249 -0.23 -15.35 20.00
N LYS A 250 -1.14 -14.92 20.87
CA LYS A 250 -2.35 -15.70 21.21
C LYS A 250 -3.17 -16.03 19.95
N MET A 251 -3.37 -15.01 19.11
CA MET A 251 -3.96 -15.08 17.78
C MET A 251 -3.25 -14.07 16.89
N ALA A 252 -3.16 -14.35 15.58
CA ALA A 252 -2.69 -13.39 14.59
C ALA A 252 -3.87 -13.10 13.64
N PRO A 253 -4.07 -11.85 13.18
CA PRO A 253 -3.19 -10.69 13.31
C PRO A 253 -3.14 -10.03 14.71
N LEU A 254 -2.41 -8.93 14.86
CA LEU A 254 -2.10 -8.29 16.14
C LEU A 254 -3.34 -7.74 16.86
N HIS A 255 -4.34 -7.23 16.14
CA HIS A 255 -5.59 -6.81 16.76
C HIS A 255 -6.28 -7.94 17.53
N HIS A 256 -6.38 -9.15 16.95
CA HIS A 256 -6.95 -10.30 17.64
C HIS A 256 -6.09 -10.75 18.84
N HIS A 257 -4.77 -10.56 18.78
CA HIS A 257 -3.94 -10.79 19.96
C HIS A 257 -4.38 -9.91 21.14
N PHE A 258 -4.70 -8.63 20.90
CA PHE A 258 -5.15 -7.72 21.94
C PHE A 258 -6.55 -8.06 22.45
N GLU A 259 -7.47 -8.47 21.57
CA GLU A 259 -8.80 -8.97 21.99
C GLU A 259 -8.69 -10.18 22.90
N GLU A 260 -7.85 -11.15 22.55
CA GLU A 260 -7.55 -12.35 23.37
C GLU A 260 -6.80 -12.03 24.67
N THR A 261 -6.30 -10.80 24.84
CA THR A 261 -5.77 -10.29 26.12
C THR A 261 -6.81 -9.57 26.97
N GLY A 262 -8.04 -9.42 26.48
CA GLY A 262 -9.17 -8.82 27.19
C GLY A 262 -9.47 -7.38 26.80
N TRP A 263 -8.89 -6.85 25.72
CA TRP A 263 -9.24 -5.52 25.22
C TRP A 263 -10.56 -5.57 24.46
N LYS A 264 -11.37 -4.52 24.57
CA LYS A 264 -12.57 -4.36 23.73
C LYS A 264 -12.15 -4.05 22.29
N GLU A 265 -12.90 -4.52 21.31
CA GLU A 265 -12.70 -4.22 19.89
C GLU A 265 -12.52 -2.71 19.64
N THR A 266 -13.47 -1.89 20.12
CA THR A 266 -13.41 -0.42 19.98
C THR A 266 -12.17 0.20 20.63
N GLN A 267 -11.66 -0.39 21.72
CA GLN A 267 -10.42 0.05 22.37
C GLN A 267 -9.19 -0.24 21.50
N VAL A 268 -9.14 -1.38 20.82
CA VAL A 268 -8.07 -1.72 19.88
C VAL A 268 -8.09 -0.75 18.69
N VAL A 269 -9.26 -0.58 18.07
CA VAL A 269 -9.49 0.29 16.91
C VAL A 269 -9.03 1.73 17.17
N VAL A 270 -9.54 2.36 18.24
CA VAL A 270 -9.20 3.75 18.56
C VAL A 270 -7.70 3.92 18.87
N ARG A 271 -7.06 2.95 19.52
CA ARG A 271 -5.62 3.01 19.79
C ARG A 271 -4.80 2.92 18.52
N PHE A 272 -5.21 2.07 17.58
CA PHE A 272 -4.54 1.93 16.29
C PHE A 272 -4.72 3.19 15.42
N TRP A 273 -5.86 3.87 15.54
CA TRP A 273 -6.08 5.17 14.93
C TRP A 273 -5.12 6.23 15.48
N ILE A 274 -4.96 6.31 16.80
CA ILE A 274 -4.01 7.24 17.45
C ILE A 274 -2.58 6.96 16.98
N ILE A 275 -2.16 5.69 16.96
CA ILE A 275 -0.83 5.30 16.48
C ILE A 275 -0.65 5.72 15.02
N THR A 276 -1.65 5.46 14.16
CA THR A 276 -1.58 5.85 12.74
C THR A 276 -1.47 7.36 12.57
N MET A 277 -2.25 8.13 13.33
CA MET A 277 -2.17 9.60 13.29
C MET A 277 -0.76 10.09 13.63
N ILE A 278 -0.13 9.54 14.67
CA ILE A 278 1.26 9.87 15.04
C ILE A 278 2.22 9.48 13.92
N LEU A 279 2.09 8.29 13.35
CA LEU A 279 2.94 7.81 12.25
C LEU A 279 2.81 8.66 10.99
N VAL A 280 1.60 9.13 10.66
CA VAL A 280 1.36 10.05 9.55
C VAL A 280 2.01 11.40 9.81
N LEU A 281 1.93 11.94 11.03
CA LEU A 281 2.62 13.18 11.39
C LEU A 281 4.15 13.02 11.32
N ILE A 282 4.69 11.88 11.74
CA ILE A 282 6.12 11.55 11.59
C ILE A 282 6.49 11.50 10.10
N GLY A 283 5.67 10.86 9.27
CA GLY A 283 5.85 10.83 7.82
C GLY A 283 5.83 12.22 7.20
N LEU A 284 4.88 13.08 7.57
CA LEU A 284 4.83 14.46 7.09
C LEU A 284 6.01 15.30 7.58
N ALA A 285 6.57 15.02 8.76
CA ALA A 285 7.77 15.70 9.25
C ALA A 285 8.98 15.46 8.31
N THR A 286 9.02 14.36 7.57
CA THR A 286 10.07 14.07 6.57
C THR A 286 10.02 14.99 5.34
N LEU A 287 8.98 15.82 5.19
CA LEU A 287 8.96 16.88 4.17
C LEU A 287 10.02 17.95 4.45
N LYS A 288 10.21 18.30 5.72
CA LYS A 288 11.10 19.38 6.14
C LYS A 288 12.42 18.86 6.71
N ILE A 289 12.38 17.70 7.35
CA ILE A 289 13.55 17.03 7.94
C ILE A 289 14.08 16.03 6.91
N ARG A 290 14.90 16.55 5.99
CA ARG A 290 15.73 15.76 5.09
C ARG A 290 17.17 16.13 5.32
#